data_AF-A0A815GGK1-F1
#
_entry.id   AF-A0A815GGK1-F1
#
_cell.length_a   1.000
_cell.length_b   1.000
_cell.length_c   1.000
_cell.angle_alpha   90.00
_cell.angle_beta   90.00
_cell.angle_gamma   90.00
#
_symmetry.space_group_name_H-M   'P 1'
#
loop_
_entity.id
_entity.type
_entity.pdbx_description
1 polymer ?
#
loop_
_entity_poly.entity_id
_entity_poly.type
_entity_poly.pdbx_seq_one_letter_code
_entity_poly.pdbx_strand_id
1 'polypeptide(L)'
;MAVPLDQQYKIEKKGIIEERISVLHLSGIDQHYFVTYIPLPTNIEDDGAIEQWIERMTFICDDLTWLLQQNHTKFWCEVAFNRDFHSMLDSYLRYAPRPQRTISINNYSSILNNKELEENISRLMFMCILRLSTHKESSENFFTPEGFGHVIYDNYIFDIPRLFDICSLYAIHNKVLLSKMIGNIFKQQQAYKGFGHVIYDNYIFDIPRLFDICSLYAIHNKVLLSKMIGNIFKQQQAYSKDLKDAIKSIKDVIAKRIRTFHTQSGPKKLNTTTETSSMGEIIDLLYYILDLSCTINRFFSVYPQGRIIFFHEDFHLTLIQLFETFLRVYERAQQFNEISDYIEIFEETKYETITLFNDLLASCCIDSLLNNDNKSENVESIINIFSLLITEKRFLAAYEDYFNLCEIIDLVHQTTGLLDDQQIEFYTDGVKQAIEVYGTPSCKRKLTSVKTSVRKKTAVSASFLGLQCEKTI
;
A
#
# COMPACT_ATOMS: atom_id res chain seq x y z
N MET A 1 -9.04 -46.29 -11.26
CA MET A 1 -8.63 -45.01 -10.62
C MET A 1 -9.69 -44.65 -9.61
N ALA A 2 -9.31 -44.09 -8.46
CA ALA A 2 -10.29 -43.58 -7.49
C ALA A 2 -11.10 -42.43 -8.11
N VAL A 3 -12.39 -42.37 -7.80
CA VAL A 3 -13.32 -41.37 -8.33
C VAL A 3 -13.35 -40.16 -7.37
N PRO A 4 -13.23 -38.91 -7.86
CA PRO A 4 -13.33 -37.72 -7.02
C PRO A 4 -14.69 -37.61 -6.30
N LEU A 5 -14.71 -37.08 -5.07
CA LEU A 5 -15.92 -37.03 -4.24
C LEU A 5 -17.07 -36.25 -4.90
N ASP A 6 -16.79 -35.16 -5.59
CA ASP A 6 -17.78 -34.37 -6.36
C ASP A 6 -18.43 -35.13 -7.52
N GLN A 7 -17.84 -36.26 -7.92
CA GLN A 7 -18.32 -37.13 -9.00
C GLN A 7 -18.82 -38.49 -8.49
N GLN A 8 -18.84 -38.70 -7.17
CA GLN A 8 -19.36 -39.92 -6.57
C GLN A 8 -20.88 -39.82 -6.40
N TYR A 9 -21.58 -40.91 -6.70
CA TYR A 9 -23.04 -41.00 -6.57
C TYR A 9 -23.45 -42.32 -5.93
N LYS A 10 -24.54 -42.28 -5.17
CA LYS A 10 -25.26 -43.45 -4.67
C LYS A 10 -26.59 -43.58 -5.42
N ILE A 11 -27.08 -44.81 -5.57
CA ILE A 11 -28.41 -45.09 -6.14
C ILE A 11 -29.38 -45.22 -4.98
N GLU A 12 -30.40 -44.36 -4.94
CA GLU A 12 -31.48 -44.44 -3.97
C GLU A 12 -32.74 -44.98 -4.65
N LYS A 13 -33.38 -45.99 -4.04
CA LYS A 13 -34.62 -46.57 -4.54
C LYS A 13 -35.81 -45.88 -3.90
N LYS A 14 -36.56 -45.10 -4.68
CA LYS A 14 -37.87 -44.57 -4.29
C LYS A 14 -38.95 -45.38 -5.01
N GLY A 15 -39.28 -46.54 -4.45
CA GLY A 15 -40.21 -47.49 -5.08
C GLY A 15 -39.60 -48.19 -6.29
N ILE A 16 -40.19 -47.97 -7.49
CA ILE A 16 -39.72 -48.57 -8.76
C ILE A 16 -38.64 -47.70 -9.43
N ILE A 17 -38.49 -46.44 -9.02
CA ILE A 17 -37.57 -45.48 -9.63
C ILE A 17 -36.24 -45.51 -8.87
N GLU A 18 -35.15 -45.76 -9.61
CA GLU A 18 -33.78 -45.62 -9.15
C GLU A 18 -33.28 -44.20 -9.47
N GLU A 19 -32.98 -43.42 -8.44
CA GLU A 19 -32.48 -42.06 -8.56
C GLU A 19 -30.99 -42.02 -8.22
N ARG A 20 -30.19 -41.32 -9.05
CA ARG A 20 -28.75 -41.16 -8.84
C ARG A 20 -28.50 -39.88 -8.05
N ILE A 21 -28.08 -40.01 -6.78
CA ILE A 21 -27.89 -38.89 -5.85
C ILE A 21 -26.40 -38.74 -5.56
N SER A 22 -25.93 -37.49 -5.49
CA SER A 22 -24.56 -37.19 -5.07
C SER A 22 -24.26 -37.83 -3.71
N VAL A 23 -23.05 -38.35 -3.54
CA VAL A 23 -22.59 -38.83 -2.23
C VAL A 23 -22.42 -37.65 -1.26
N LEU A 24 -22.03 -36.47 -1.76
CA LEU A 24 -22.06 -35.21 -1.01
C LEU A 24 -23.50 -34.68 -1.01
N HIS A 25 -24.24 -34.99 0.05
CA HIS A 25 -25.67 -34.67 0.15
C HIS A 25 -26.10 -34.48 1.61
N LEU A 26 -27.15 -33.69 1.85
CA LEU A 26 -27.69 -33.42 3.19
C LEU A 26 -28.02 -34.70 3.99
N SER A 27 -28.45 -35.77 3.32
CA SER A 27 -28.70 -37.07 3.98
C SER A 27 -27.45 -37.74 4.58
N GLY A 28 -26.26 -37.23 4.24
CA GLY A 28 -24.99 -37.75 4.70
C GLY A 28 -24.50 -37.12 6.00
N ILE A 29 -25.22 -36.13 6.54
CA ILE A 29 -24.97 -35.59 7.88
C ILE A 29 -25.48 -36.58 8.94
N ASP A 30 -24.76 -36.69 10.05
CA ASP A 30 -25.24 -37.32 11.27
C ASP A 30 -26.14 -36.37 12.05
N GLN A 31 -26.89 -36.91 13.02
CA GLN A 31 -27.58 -36.11 14.04
C GLN A 31 -26.57 -35.61 15.10
N HIS A 32 -25.48 -34.99 14.66
CA HIS A 32 -24.45 -34.39 15.52
C HIS A 32 -24.70 -32.89 15.67
N TYR A 33 -24.70 -32.41 16.91
CA TYR A 33 -24.98 -31.02 17.24
C TYR A 33 -23.70 -30.30 17.65
N PHE A 34 -23.45 -29.12 17.08
CA PHE A 34 -22.29 -28.30 17.43
C PHE A 34 -22.72 -27.09 18.28
N VAL A 35 -22.07 -26.89 19.43
CA VAL A 35 -22.32 -25.72 20.28
C VAL A 35 -21.52 -24.50 19.80
N THR A 36 -22.07 -23.30 19.98
CA THR A 36 -21.35 -22.05 19.64
C THR A 36 -20.26 -21.72 20.63
N TYR A 37 -19.13 -21.20 20.13
CA TYR A 37 -18.05 -20.67 20.96
C TYR A 37 -18.49 -19.37 21.66
N ILE A 38 -18.02 -19.20 22.90
CA ILE A 38 -18.22 -17.98 23.68
C ILE A 38 -16.87 -17.51 24.25
N PRO A 39 -16.63 -16.19 24.34
CA PRO A 39 -15.41 -15.67 24.95
C PRO A 39 -15.38 -16.00 26.45
N LEU A 40 -14.19 -15.96 27.03
CA LEU A 40 -14.01 -16.07 28.49
C LEU A 40 -14.90 -15.03 29.21
N PRO A 41 -15.58 -15.41 30.31
CA PRO A 41 -16.39 -14.49 31.10
C PRO A 41 -15.59 -13.28 31.59
N THR A 42 -16.20 -12.09 31.58
CA THR A 42 -15.56 -10.86 32.07
C THR A 42 -15.30 -10.92 33.57
N ASN A 43 -16.21 -11.53 34.34
CA ASN A 43 -16.03 -11.76 35.77
C ASN A 43 -15.45 -13.16 35.99
N ILE A 44 -14.14 -13.24 36.19
CA ILE A 44 -13.41 -14.49 36.41
C ILE A 44 -13.52 -15.03 37.83
N GLU A 45 -14.16 -14.30 38.75
CA GLU A 45 -14.42 -14.73 40.13
C GLU A 45 -15.78 -15.44 40.27
N ASP A 46 -16.59 -15.47 39.21
CA ASP A 46 -17.83 -16.23 39.17
C ASP A 46 -17.52 -17.68 38.75
N ASP A 47 -17.27 -18.54 39.75
CA ASP A 47 -16.96 -19.95 39.55
C ASP A 47 -18.02 -20.67 38.70
N GLY A 48 -19.31 -20.34 38.86
CA GLY A 48 -20.39 -20.95 38.09
C GLY A 48 -20.35 -20.56 36.61
N ALA A 49 -20.02 -19.30 36.30
CA ALA A 49 -19.84 -18.87 34.92
C ALA A 49 -18.59 -19.48 34.28
N ILE A 50 -17.51 -19.66 35.05
CA ILE A 50 -16.28 -20.31 34.59
C ILE A 50 -16.52 -21.81 34.34
N GLU A 51 -17.21 -22.52 35.23
CA GLU A 51 -17.56 -23.93 35.05
C GLU A 51 -18.42 -24.14 33.79
N GLN A 52 -19.44 -23.31 33.58
CA GLN A 52 -20.27 -23.36 32.35
C GLN A 52 -19.44 -23.08 31.09
N TRP A 53 -18.49 -22.15 31.16
CA TRP A 53 -17.59 -21.88 30.05
C TRP A 53 -16.68 -23.08 29.76
N ILE A 54 -16.07 -23.68 30.79
CA ILE A 54 -15.21 -24.87 30.66
C ILE A 54 -15.98 -26.05 30.07
N GLU A 55 -17.20 -26.32 30.55
CA GLU A 55 -18.04 -27.40 30.02
C GLU A 55 -18.33 -27.18 28.54
N ARG A 56 -18.72 -25.96 28.15
CA ARG A 56 -18.95 -25.61 26.75
C ARG A 56 -17.71 -25.74 25.88
N MET A 57 -16.55 -25.30 26.38
CA MET A 57 -15.28 -25.44 25.66
C MET A 57 -14.89 -26.92 25.49
N THR A 58 -15.15 -27.75 26.49
CA THR A 58 -14.95 -29.20 26.42
C THR A 58 -15.82 -29.83 25.34
N PHE A 59 -17.12 -29.48 25.25
CA PHE A 59 -17.98 -29.94 24.16
C PHE A 59 -17.43 -29.56 22.77
N ILE A 60 -16.97 -28.32 22.59
CA ILE A 60 -16.35 -27.89 21.32
C ILE A 60 -15.11 -28.72 21.00
N CYS A 61 -14.28 -29.00 22.01
CA CYS A 61 -13.08 -29.82 21.85
C CYS A 61 -13.44 -31.25 21.39
N ASP A 62 -14.44 -31.87 22.01
CA ASP A 62 -14.92 -33.20 21.67
C ASP A 62 -15.55 -33.22 20.27
N ASP A 63 -16.36 -32.23 19.94
CA ASP A 63 -17.01 -32.07 18.64
C ASP A 63 -15.99 -31.91 17.50
N LEU A 64 -14.98 -31.06 17.68
CA LEU A 64 -13.90 -30.88 16.69
C LEU A 64 -13.05 -32.15 16.55
N THR A 65 -12.80 -32.84 17.66
CA THR A 65 -12.06 -34.11 17.64
C THR A 65 -12.83 -35.18 16.87
N TRP A 66 -14.14 -35.32 17.15
CA TRP A 66 -15.03 -36.21 16.44
C TRP A 66 -15.07 -35.88 14.94
N LEU A 67 -15.20 -34.59 14.59
CA LEU A 67 -15.27 -34.15 13.20
C LEU A 67 -13.98 -34.51 12.43
N LEU A 68 -12.81 -34.28 13.04
CA LEU A 68 -11.52 -34.63 12.43
C LEU A 68 -11.31 -36.14 12.26
N GLN A 69 -11.96 -36.97 13.07
CA GLN A 69 -11.92 -38.43 12.94
C GLN A 69 -12.82 -38.97 11.82
N GLN A 70 -13.75 -38.17 11.30
CA GLN A 70 -14.64 -38.63 10.23
C GLN A 70 -13.86 -38.93 8.94
N ASN A 71 -14.34 -39.94 8.21
CA ASN A 71 -13.85 -40.24 6.87
C ASN A 71 -14.11 -39.06 5.91
N HIS A 72 -13.40 -39.02 4.79
CA HIS A 72 -13.44 -37.92 3.84
C HIS A 72 -14.87 -37.50 3.46
N THR A 73 -15.68 -38.44 2.98
CA THR A 73 -17.06 -38.17 2.58
C THR A 73 -17.89 -37.57 3.70
N LYS A 74 -17.84 -38.18 4.88
CA LYS A 74 -18.68 -37.81 6.01
C LYS A 74 -18.29 -36.46 6.60
N PHE A 75 -16.98 -36.20 6.71
CA PHE A 75 -16.46 -34.89 7.05
C PHE A 75 -17.00 -33.81 6.11
N TRP A 76 -16.94 -34.04 4.79
CA TRP A 76 -17.40 -33.07 3.81
C TRP A 76 -18.92 -32.86 3.79
N CYS A 77 -19.72 -33.90 4.09
CA CYS A 77 -21.15 -33.74 4.31
C CYS A 77 -21.47 -32.85 5.52
N GLU A 78 -20.80 -33.07 6.65
CA GLU A 78 -20.98 -32.24 7.86
C GLU A 78 -20.68 -30.78 7.57
N VAL A 79 -19.48 -30.48 7.08
CA VAL A 79 -19.02 -29.08 6.95
C VAL A 79 -19.69 -28.30 5.83
N ALA A 80 -20.29 -28.98 4.84
CA ALA A 80 -21.02 -28.33 3.76
C ALA A 80 -22.49 -28.06 4.10
N PHE A 81 -23.10 -28.86 4.99
CA PHE A 81 -24.55 -28.83 5.18
C PHE A 81 -25.02 -28.66 6.63
N ASN A 82 -24.14 -28.86 7.63
CA ASN A 82 -24.49 -28.71 9.04
C ASN A 82 -24.41 -27.22 9.46
N ARG A 83 -25.56 -26.61 9.74
CA ARG A 83 -25.66 -25.19 10.12
C ARG A 83 -25.05 -24.89 11.49
N ASP A 84 -25.07 -25.86 12.39
CA ASP A 84 -24.53 -25.70 13.73
C ASP A 84 -23.00 -25.62 13.67
N PHE A 85 -22.37 -26.39 12.78
CA PHE A 85 -20.94 -26.28 12.48
C PHE A 85 -20.57 -24.86 12.02
N HIS A 86 -21.31 -24.29 11.05
CA HIS A 86 -21.06 -22.91 10.60
C HIS A 86 -21.22 -21.90 11.73
N SER A 87 -22.23 -22.07 12.59
CA SER A 87 -22.45 -21.19 13.75
C SER A 87 -21.31 -21.29 14.77
N MET A 88 -20.77 -22.48 14.99
CA MET A 88 -19.60 -22.72 15.83
C MET A 88 -18.33 -22.10 15.23
N LEU A 89 -18.11 -22.26 13.92
CA LEU A 89 -16.99 -21.64 13.20
C LEU A 89 -17.05 -20.11 13.27
N ASP A 90 -18.21 -19.50 12.97
CA ASP A 90 -18.39 -18.04 12.99
C ASP A 90 -18.20 -17.45 14.38
N SER A 91 -18.80 -18.07 15.40
CA SER A 91 -18.63 -17.64 16.78
C SER A 91 -17.18 -17.77 17.25
N TYR A 92 -16.49 -18.84 16.87
CA TYR A 92 -15.07 -19.01 17.17
C TYR A 92 -14.22 -17.92 16.51
N LEU A 93 -14.32 -17.76 15.19
CA LEU A 93 -13.55 -16.76 14.44
C LEU A 93 -13.79 -15.34 14.96
N ARG A 94 -15.02 -15.04 15.37
CA ARG A 94 -15.39 -13.74 15.93
C ARG A 94 -14.82 -13.48 17.32
N TYR A 95 -14.89 -14.45 18.23
CA TYR A 95 -14.64 -14.22 19.65
C TYR A 95 -13.31 -14.77 20.16
N ALA A 96 -12.64 -15.66 19.43
CA ALA A 96 -11.36 -16.22 19.85
C ALA A 96 -10.33 -15.11 20.15
N PRO A 97 -9.49 -15.29 21.17
CA PRO A 97 -8.48 -14.31 21.54
C PRO A 97 -7.43 -14.18 20.43
N ARG A 98 -7.21 -12.95 19.96
CA ARG A 98 -6.15 -12.65 18.99
C ARG A 98 -4.81 -12.52 19.73
N PRO A 99 -3.68 -12.97 19.15
CA PRO A 99 -2.39 -12.97 19.86
C PRO A 99 -1.97 -11.60 20.43
N GLN A 100 -2.36 -10.50 19.79
CA GLN A 100 -2.05 -9.14 20.27
C GLN A 100 -2.79 -8.79 21.58
N ARG A 101 -4.00 -9.32 21.81
CA ARG A 101 -4.76 -9.11 23.05
C ARG A 101 -4.23 -9.96 24.20
N THR A 102 -3.69 -11.14 23.91
CA THR A 102 -3.15 -12.06 24.91
C THR A 102 -1.93 -11.48 25.64
N ILE A 103 -1.13 -10.64 24.96
CA ILE A 103 0.04 -9.96 25.55
C ILE A 103 -0.35 -8.99 26.68
N SER A 104 -1.55 -8.41 26.65
CA SER A 104 -2.05 -7.47 27.66
C SER A 104 -2.70 -8.13 28.89
N ILE A 105 -2.95 -9.45 28.85
CA ILE A 105 -3.76 -10.18 29.87
C ILE A 105 -2.86 -11.05 30.79
N ASN A 106 -1.53 -10.86 30.77
CA ASN A 106 -0.57 -11.63 31.57
C ASN A 106 -0.65 -11.44 33.11
N ASN A 107 -1.69 -10.81 33.65
CA ASN A 107 -1.85 -10.54 35.08
C ASN A 107 -2.81 -11.48 35.83
N TYR A 108 -3.21 -12.63 35.27
CA TYR A 108 -4.07 -13.57 36.01
C TYR A 108 -3.55 -15.01 35.98
N SER A 109 -3.08 -15.46 37.15
CA SER A 109 -2.60 -16.81 37.43
C SER A 109 -3.71 -17.89 37.40
N SER A 110 -4.99 -17.50 37.47
CA SER A 110 -6.15 -18.41 37.33
C SER A 110 -6.44 -18.81 35.87
N ILE A 111 -5.92 -18.07 34.88
CA ILE A 111 -6.05 -18.39 33.45
C ILE A 111 -5.14 -19.55 33.03
N LEU A 112 -4.06 -19.83 33.79
CA LEU A 112 -3.06 -20.86 33.45
C LEU A 112 -3.66 -22.27 33.28
N ASN A 113 -4.72 -22.61 34.02
CA ASN A 113 -5.38 -23.92 33.90
C ASN A 113 -6.27 -24.05 32.64
N ASN A 114 -6.80 -22.94 32.13
CA ASN A 114 -7.71 -22.94 30.98
C ASN A 114 -7.01 -22.64 29.65
N LYS A 115 -5.77 -22.16 29.72
CA LYS A 115 -4.94 -21.89 28.55
C LYS A 115 -4.71 -23.15 27.70
N GLU A 116 -4.52 -24.30 28.32
CA GLU A 116 -4.34 -25.57 27.60
C GLU A 116 -5.60 -25.95 26.80
N LEU A 117 -6.79 -25.74 27.37
CA LEU A 117 -8.06 -26.01 26.70
C LEU A 117 -8.27 -25.06 25.51
N GLU A 118 -8.00 -23.75 25.68
CA GLU A 118 -8.06 -22.79 24.57
C GLU A 118 -7.04 -23.10 23.46
N GLU A 119 -5.81 -23.44 23.83
CA GLU A 119 -4.76 -23.84 22.88
C GLU A 119 -5.15 -25.12 22.14
N ASN A 120 -5.77 -26.09 22.82
CA ASN A 120 -6.22 -27.31 22.19
C ASN A 120 -7.37 -27.06 21.22
N ILE A 121 -8.39 -26.27 21.60
CA ILE A 121 -9.47 -25.86 20.69
C ILE A 121 -8.90 -25.09 19.50
N SER A 122 -7.97 -24.17 19.74
CA SER A 122 -7.31 -23.40 18.68
C SER A 122 -6.57 -24.29 17.69
N ARG A 123 -5.84 -25.29 18.20
CA ARG A 123 -5.15 -26.30 17.38
C ARG A 123 -6.15 -27.15 16.59
N LEU A 124 -7.20 -27.67 17.22
CA LEU A 124 -8.20 -28.51 16.57
C LEU A 124 -8.94 -27.73 15.48
N MET A 125 -9.38 -26.51 15.78
CA MET A 125 -10.01 -25.63 14.81
C MET A 125 -9.10 -25.33 13.62
N PHE A 126 -7.82 -25.02 13.87
CA PHE A 126 -6.85 -24.83 12.80
C PHE A 126 -6.68 -26.08 11.92
N MET A 127 -6.68 -27.29 12.52
CA MET A 127 -6.63 -28.54 11.77
C MET A 127 -7.90 -28.79 10.95
N CYS A 128 -9.08 -28.43 11.46
CA CYS A 128 -10.32 -28.44 10.68
C CYS A 128 -10.21 -27.51 9.46
N ILE A 129 -9.78 -26.27 9.66
CA ILE A 129 -9.61 -25.29 8.58
C ILE A 129 -8.54 -25.76 7.58
N LEU A 130 -7.45 -26.38 8.03
CA LEU A 130 -6.44 -26.99 7.17
C LEU A 130 -7.07 -28.06 6.27
N ARG A 131 -7.87 -28.96 6.85
CA ARG A 131 -8.58 -30.01 6.10
C ARG A 131 -9.56 -29.40 5.10
N LEU A 132 -10.37 -28.41 5.51
CA LEU A 132 -11.28 -27.65 4.63
C LEU A 132 -10.56 -26.94 3.48
N SER A 133 -9.31 -26.52 3.68
CA SER A 133 -8.50 -25.88 2.64
C SER A 133 -7.77 -26.87 1.73
N THR A 134 -7.93 -28.19 1.93
CA THR A 134 -7.18 -29.24 1.23
C THR A 134 -8.06 -30.07 0.30
N HIS A 135 -8.04 -29.75 -1.00
CA HIS A 135 -8.85 -30.45 -2.01
C HIS A 135 -8.43 -31.92 -2.29
N LYS A 136 -7.25 -32.33 -1.82
CA LYS A 136 -6.70 -33.69 -2.00
C LYS A 136 -6.08 -34.17 -0.70
N GLU A 137 -6.84 -34.91 0.10
CA GLU A 137 -6.38 -35.50 1.36
C GLU A 137 -5.47 -36.72 1.12
N SER A 138 -5.75 -37.50 0.07
CA SER A 138 -4.91 -38.63 -0.34
C SER A 138 -5.05 -38.93 -1.84
N SER A 139 -4.42 -40.00 -2.34
CA SER A 139 -4.65 -40.50 -3.71
C SER A 139 -6.04 -41.08 -3.92
N GLU A 140 -6.74 -41.44 -2.85
CA GLU A 140 -8.08 -42.05 -2.87
C GLU A 140 -9.18 -41.07 -2.47
N ASN A 141 -8.86 -40.09 -1.63
CA ASN A 141 -9.79 -39.13 -1.06
C ASN A 141 -9.45 -37.72 -1.56
N PHE A 142 -10.20 -37.26 -2.56
CA PHE A 142 -9.96 -35.98 -3.21
C PHE A 142 -11.19 -35.48 -3.96
N PHE A 143 -11.15 -34.20 -4.32
CA PHE A 143 -12.07 -33.55 -5.24
C PHE A 143 -11.36 -33.24 -6.56
N THR A 144 -12.14 -33.05 -7.62
CA THR A 144 -11.64 -32.25 -8.74
C THR A 144 -11.37 -30.81 -8.27
N PRO A 145 -10.37 -30.12 -8.85
CA PRO A 145 -10.11 -28.70 -8.57
C PRO A 145 -11.36 -27.81 -8.63
N GLU A 146 -12.19 -27.99 -9.66
CA GLU A 146 -13.42 -27.21 -9.89
C GLU A 146 -14.51 -27.58 -8.87
N GLY A 147 -14.76 -28.88 -8.66
CA GLY A 147 -15.75 -29.35 -7.68
C GLY A 147 -15.43 -28.86 -6.26
N PHE A 148 -14.16 -28.90 -5.85
CA PHE A 148 -13.74 -28.33 -4.57
C PHE A 148 -14.05 -26.83 -4.48
N GLY A 149 -13.72 -26.07 -5.53
CA GLY A 149 -13.97 -24.64 -5.60
C GLY A 149 -15.45 -24.29 -5.43
N HIS A 150 -16.34 -25.04 -6.07
CA HIS A 150 -17.79 -24.91 -5.91
C HIS A 150 -18.24 -25.24 -4.48
N VAL A 151 -17.82 -26.38 -3.93
CA VAL A 151 -18.23 -26.80 -2.59
C VAL A 151 -17.86 -25.76 -1.54
N ILE A 152 -16.64 -25.21 -1.56
CA ILE A 152 -16.22 -24.24 -0.53
C ILE A 152 -16.86 -22.86 -0.68
N TYR A 153 -17.29 -22.48 -1.88
CA TYR A 153 -17.87 -21.17 -2.18
C TYR A 153 -19.39 -21.19 -2.02
N ASP A 154 -20.07 -22.13 -2.68
CA ASP A 154 -21.53 -22.18 -2.75
C ASP A 154 -22.15 -22.56 -1.40
N ASN A 155 -21.42 -23.31 -0.56
CA ASN A 155 -21.85 -23.62 0.81
C ASN A 155 -21.29 -22.65 1.85
N TYR A 156 -20.72 -21.51 1.43
CA TYR A 156 -20.17 -20.48 2.32
C TYR A 156 -19.20 -21.05 3.37
N ILE A 157 -18.40 -22.07 3.03
CA ILE A 157 -17.41 -22.63 3.97
C ILE A 157 -16.34 -21.57 4.24
N PHE A 158 -15.88 -20.92 3.17
CA PHE A 158 -15.04 -19.73 3.24
C PHE A 158 -15.78 -18.52 2.67
N ASP A 159 -15.61 -17.38 3.32
CA ASP A 159 -15.90 -16.07 2.77
C ASP A 159 -14.72 -15.13 3.11
N ILE A 160 -14.71 -13.93 2.55
CA ILE A 160 -13.60 -13.00 2.77
C ILE A 160 -13.45 -12.63 4.26
N PRO A 161 -14.52 -12.32 5.03
CA PRO A 161 -14.43 -12.10 6.48
C PRO A 161 -13.77 -13.27 7.24
N ARG A 162 -14.22 -14.51 7.03
CA ARG A 162 -13.62 -15.70 7.67
C ARG A 162 -12.15 -15.84 7.32
N LEU A 163 -11.77 -15.64 6.06
CA LEU A 163 -10.37 -15.71 5.64
C LEU A 163 -9.50 -14.67 6.36
N PHE A 164 -10.01 -13.45 6.56
CA PHE A 164 -9.33 -12.44 7.38
C PHE A 164 -9.24 -12.82 8.85
N ASP A 165 -10.32 -13.31 9.46
CA ASP A 165 -10.29 -13.75 10.87
C ASP A 165 -9.30 -14.90 11.07
N ILE A 166 -9.31 -15.90 10.19
CA ILE A 166 -8.34 -17.01 10.19
C ILE A 166 -6.91 -16.47 10.10
N CYS A 167 -6.66 -15.48 9.22
CA CYS A 167 -5.34 -14.87 9.13
C CYS A 167 -4.97 -14.10 10.41
N SER A 168 -5.91 -13.35 10.99
CA SER A 168 -5.68 -12.60 12.22
C SER A 168 -5.32 -13.50 13.41
N LEU A 169 -5.93 -14.69 13.48
CA LEU A 169 -5.72 -15.66 14.55
C LEU A 169 -4.41 -16.43 14.38
N TYR A 170 -4.10 -16.88 13.15
CA TYR A 170 -3.06 -17.89 12.94
C TYR A 170 -1.80 -17.40 12.21
N ALA A 171 -1.78 -16.21 11.61
CA ALA A 171 -0.65 -15.78 10.78
C ALA A 171 0.66 -15.58 11.55
N ILE A 172 0.62 -15.25 12.85
CA ILE A 172 1.82 -15.01 13.66
C ILE A 172 2.61 -16.32 13.85
N HIS A 173 1.94 -17.43 14.12
CA HIS A 173 2.58 -18.70 14.45
C HIS A 173 2.60 -19.71 13.29
N ASN A 174 1.65 -19.64 12.36
CA ASN A 174 1.45 -20.64 11.30
C ASN A 174 1.60 -20.09 9.88
N LYS A 175 2.33 -18.98 9.69
CA LYS A 175 2.44 -18.23 8.43
C LYS A 175 2.64 -19.09 7.18
N VAL A 176 3.59 -20.03 7.22
CA VAL A 176 3.95 -20.85 6.05
C VAL A 176 2.80 -21.77 5.63
N LEU A 177 2.19 -22.46 6.60
CA LEU A 177 1.11 -23.39 6.34
C LEU A 177 -0.17 -22.63 5.97
N LEU A 178 -0.50 -21.58 6.71
CA LEU A 178 -1.63 -20.71 6.42
C LEU A 178 -1.54 -20.11 5.01
N SER A 179 -0.35 -19.67 4.59
CA SER A 179 -0.16 -19.16 3.22
C SER A 179 -0.46 -20.22 2.16
N LYS A 180 -0.13 -21.50 2.40
CA LYS A 180 -0.51 -22.60 1.51
C LYS A 180 -2.01 -22.86 1.51
N MET A 181 -2.66 -22.80 2.68
CA MET A 181 -4.11 -22.98 2.84
C MET A 181 -4.88 -21.92 2.06
N ILE A 182 -4.60 -20.64 2.33
CA ILE A 182 -5.21 -19.50 1.63
C ILE A 182 -4.87 -19.57 0.14
N GLY A 183 -3.61 -19.85 -0.21
CA GLY A 183 -3.19 -20.01 -1.60
C GLY A 183 -3.97 -21.09 -2.34
N ASN A 184 -4.26 -22.24 -1.71
CA ASN A 184 -5.05 -23.29 -2.33
C ASN A 184 -6.51 -22.85 -2.51
N ILE A 185 -7.14 -22.21 -1.52
CA ILE A 185 -8.52 -21.69 -1.62
C ILE A 185 -8.66 -20.74 -2.82
N PHE A 186 -7.79 -19.73 -2.94
CA PHE A 186 -7.79 -18.78 -4.05
C PHE A 186 -7.38 -19.39 -5.40
N LYS A 187 -6.57 -20.46 -5.38
CA LYS A 187 -6.18 -21.16 -6.60
C LYS A 187 -7.35 -21.91 -7.21
N GLN A 188 -8.13 -22.61 -6.39
CA GLN A 188 -9.22 -23.49 -6.85
C GLN A 188 -10.52 -22.75 -7.12
N GLN A 189 -10.81 -21.64 -6.43
CA GLN A 189 -12.02 -20.85 -6.66
C GLN A 189 -11.69 -19.46 -7.22
N GLN A 190 -12.03 -19.26 -8.50
CA GLN A 190 -11.79 -17.99 -9.21
C GLN A 190 -12.70 -16.85 -8.72
N ALA A 191 -13.87 -17.13 -8.16
CA ALA A 191 -14.77 -16.11 -7.63
C ALA A 191 -14.11 -15.26 -6.53
N TYR A 192 -13.22 -15.85 -5.71
CA TYR A 192 -12.42 -15.08 -4.75
C TYR A 192 -11.38 -14.17 -5.41
N LYS A 193 -11.00 -14.41 -6.67
CA LYS A 193 -10.11 -13.54 -7.43
C LYS A 193 -10.79 -12.25 -7.90
N GLY A 194 -12.12 -12.17 -7.81
CA GLY A 194 -12.87 -10.91 -7.82
C GLY A 194 -12.54 -9.98 -6.63
N PHE A 195 -11.50 -10.29 -5.84
CA PHE A 195 -10.97 -9.48 -4.74
C PHE A 195 -10.85 -8.00 -5.08
N GLY A 196 -10.53 -7.64 -6.32
CA GLY A 196 -10.50 -6.24 -6.79
C GLY A 196 -11.83 -5.51 -6.58
N HIS A 197 -12.96 -6.16 -6.88
CA HIS A 197 -14.30 -5.62 -6.59
C HIS A 197 -14.57 -5.59 -5.08
N VAL A 198 -14.20 -6.65 -4.35
CA VAL A 198 -14.42 -6.70 -2.89
C VAL A 198 -13.69 -5.56 -2.19
N ILE A 199 -12.42 -5.30 -2.49
CA ILE A 199 -11.67 -4.23 -1.84
C ILE A 199 -12.16 -2.83 -2.24
N TYR A 200 -12.68 -2.69 -3.45
CA TYR A 200 -13.15 -1.41 -3.99
C TYR A 200 -14.56 -1.08 -3.52
N ASP A 201 -15.51 -1.97 -3.74
CA ASP A 201 -16.94 -1.77 -3.47
C ASP A 201 -17.23 -1.69 -1.96
N ASN A 202 -16.36 -2.28 -1.12
CA ASN A 202 -16.46 -2.20 0.34
C ASN A 202 -15.54 -1.13 0.95
N TYR A 203 -14.91 -0.27 0.14
CA TYR A 203 -14.02 0.80 0.61
C TYR A 203 -12.95 0.31 1.59
N ILE A 204 -12.35 -0.87 1.33
CA ILE A 204 -11.26 -1.40 2.15
C ILE A 204 -10.01 -0.52 1.95
N PHE A 205 -9.73 -0.16 0.71
CA PHE A 205 -8.72 0.83 0.34
C PHE A 205 -9.35 2.01 -0.40
N ASP A 206 -8.78 3.18 -0.20
CA ASP A 206 -8.99 4.38 -0.99
C ASP A 206 -7.61 5.06 -1.17
N ILE A 207 -7.50 6.05 -2.06
CA ILE A 207 -6.21 6.69 -2.34
C ILE A 207 -5.59 7.34 -1.09
N PRO A 208 -6.33 8.08 -0.24
CA PRO A 208 -5.81 8.57 1.03
C PRO A 208 -5.22 7.48 1.93
N ARG A 209 -5.92 6.35 2.13
CA ARG A 209 -5.39 5.22 2.92
C ARG A 209 -4.14 4.62 2.30
N LEU A 210 -4.05 4.54 0.97
CA LEU A 210 -2.83 4.06 0.30
C LEU A 210 -1.65 5.01 0.54
N PHE A 211 -1.89 6.32 0.53
CA PHE A 211 -0.88 7.31 0.93
C PHE A 211 -0.47 7.15 2.39
N ASP A 212 -1.41 7.04 3.32
CA ASP A 212 -1.11 6.84 4.75
C ASP A 212 -0.30 5.56 5.00
N ILE A 213 -0.69 4.45 4.36
CA ILE A 213 0.04 3.18 4.46
C ILE A 213 1.47 3.34 3.95
N CYS A 214 1.67 4.04 2.84
CA CYS A 214 2.99 4.35 2.32
C CYS A 214 3.79 5.22 3.30
N SER A 215 3.21 6.31 3.80
CA SER A 215 3.87 7.23 4.73
C SER A 215 4.29 6.53 6.03
N LEU A 216 3.44 5.65 6.57
CA LEU A 216 3.72 4.96 7.84
C LEU A 216 4.67 3.77 7.69
N TYR A 217 4.57 2.99 6.61
CA TYR A 217 5.20 1.67 6.54
C TYR A 217 6.23 1.50 5.42
N ALA A 218 6.36 2.43 4.46
CA ALA A 218 7.28 2.28 3.33
C ALA A 218 8.75 2.14 3.75
N ILE A 219 9.17 2.84 4.81
CA ILE A 219 10.56 2.86 5.27
C ILE A 219 11.04 1.44 5.61
N HIS A 220 10.20 0.63 6.27
CA HIS A 220 10.60 -0.70 6.74
C HIS A 220 10.02 -1.85 5.91
N ASN A 221 8.95 -1.63 5.13
CA ASN A 221 8.19 -2.69 4.46
C ASN A 221 8.04 -2.50 2.95
N LYS A 222 8.91 -1.69 2.32
CA LYS A 222 8.86 -1.33 0.89
C LYS A 222 8.53 -2.50 -0.04
N VAL A 223 9.29 -3.60 0.03
CA VAL A 223 9.14 -4.76 -0.87
C VAL A 223 7.75 -5.39 -0.76
N LEU A 224 7.21 -5.50 0.45
CA LEU A 224 5.88 -6.07 0.67
C LEU A 224 4.80 -5.11 0.18
N LEU A 225 4.91 -3.83 0.51
CA LEU A 225 3.97 -2.81 0.08
C LEU A 225 3.94 -2.65 -1.43
N SER A 226 5.08 -2.73 -2.12
CA SER A 226 5.13 -2.66 -3.59
C SER A 226 4.34 -3.81 -4.22
N LYS A 227 4.43 -5.02 -3.65
CA LYS A 227 3.61 -6.15 -4.09
C LYS A 227 2.13 -5.92 -3.77
N MET A 228 1.83 -5.40 -2.58
CA MET A 228 0.45 -5.16 -2.14
C MET A 228 -0.24 -4.11 -3.01
N ILE A 229 0.31 -2.89 -3.07
CA ILE A 229 -0.27 -1.77 -3.82
C ILE A 229 -0.23 -2.05 -5.31
N GLY A 230 0.85 -2.63 -5.83
CA GLY A 230 0.92 -3.07 -7.23
C GLY A 230 -0.20 -4.07 -7.59
N ASN A 231 -0.52 -5.00 -6.68
CA ASN A 231 -1.64 -5.91 -6.88
C ASN A 231 -2.99 -5.19 -6.78
N ILE A 232 -3.17 -4.22 -5.87
CA ILE A 232 -4.42 -3.44 -5.75
C ILE A 232 -4.74 -2.74 -7.08
N PHE A 233 -3.79 -1.98 -7.64
CA PHE A 233 -3.97 -1.29 -8.92
C PHE A 233 -4.12 -2.26 -10.11
N LYS A 234 -3.44 -3.42 -10.07
CA LYS A 234 -3.56 -4.44 -11.12
C LYS A 234 -4.93 -5.12 -11.13
N GLN A 235 -5.48 -5.41 -9.94
CA GLN A 235 -6.75 -6.11 -9.79
C GLN A 235 -7.95 -5.18 -9.95
N GLN A 236 -7.79 -3.89 -9.68
CA GLN A 236 -8.84 -2.90 -9.85
C GLN A 236 -8.29 -1.62 -10.48
N GLN A 237 -8.56 -1.46 -11.77
CA GLN A 237 -8.09 -0.31 -12.55
C GLN A 237 -8.80 1.01 -12.15
N ALA A 238 -9.95 0.94 -11.49
CA ALA A 238 -10.67 2.13 -11.01
C ALA A 238 -9.81 2.99 -10.06
N TYR A 239 -8.90 2.39 -9.28
CA TYR A 239 -7.95 3.13 -8.44
C TYR A 239 -7.03 4.07 -9.25
N SER A 240 -6.72 3.75 -10.51
CA SER A 240 -5.96 4.67 -11.38
C SER A 240 -6.74 5.94 -11.69
N LYS A 241 -8.07 5.83 -11.85
CA LYS A 241 -8.94 7.00 -12.02
C LYS A 241 -9.06 7.77 -10.71
N ASP A 242 -9.27 7.09 -9.59
CA ASP A 242 -9.39 7.73 -8.28
C ASP A 242 -8.09 8.45 -7.90
N LEU A 243 -6.93 7.91 -8.29
CA LEU A 243 -5.64 8.59 -8.11
C LEU A 243 -5.58 9.91 -8.88
N LYS A 244 -6.06 9.95 -10.13
CA LYS A 244 -6.16 11.19 -10.91
C LYS A 244 -7.07 12.21 -10.25
N ASP A 245 -8.22 11.76 -9.75
CA ASP A 245 -9.18 12.65 -9.08
C ASP A 245 -8.62 13.16 -7.74
N ALA A 246 -7.86 12.34 -7.01
CA ALA A 246 -7.10 12.77 -5.84
C ALA A 246 -6.02 13.81 -6.18
N ILE A 247 -5.27 13.61 -7.27
CA ILE A 247 -4.26 14.58 -7.73
C ILE A 247 -4.90 15.94 -8.03
N LYS A 248 -6.06 15.96 -8.72
CA LYS A 248 -6.81 17.21 -8.97
C LYS A 248 -7.22 17.89 -7.67
N SER A 249 -7.74 17.15 -6.70
CA SER A 249 -8.09 17.69 -5.39
C SER A 249 -6.87 18.27 -4.67
N ILE A 250 -5.71 17.61 -4.73
CA ILE A 250 -4.46 18.13 -4.18
C ILE A 250 -4.06 19.43 -4.88
N LYS A 251 -4.09 19.47 -6.22
CA LYS A 251 -3.80 20.68 -7.01
C LYS A 251 -4.71 21.85 -6.66
N ASP A 252 -6.01 21.60 -6.44
CA ASP A 252 -6.96 22.64 -6.05
C ASP A 252 -6.66 23.22 -4.65
N VAL A 253 -6.29 22.36 -3.70
CA VAL A 253 -5.86 22.80 -2.36
C VAL A 253 -4.58 23.63 -2.44
N ILE A 254 -3.60 23.19 -3.23
CA ILE A 254 -2.35 23.92 -3.46
C ILE A 254 -2.63 25.28 -4.11
N ALA A 255 -3.44 25.32 -5.17
CA ALA A 255 -3.79 26.56 -5.87
C ALA A 255 -4.50 27.55 -4.93
N LYS A 256 -5.39 27.06 -4.04
CA LYS A 256 -6.03 27.89 -3.02
C LYS A 256 -5.01 28.46 -2.04
N ARG A 257 -4.06 27.65 -1.54
CA ARG A 257 -2.98 28.12 -0.65
C ARG A 257 -2.11 29.18 -1.35
N ILE A 258 -1.68 28.93 -2.58
CA ILE A 258 -0.88 29.87 -3.39
C ILE A 258 -1.60 31.23 -3.55
N ARG A 259 -2.92 31.22 -3.81
CA ARG A 259 -3.70 32.46 -3.94
C ARG A 259 -3.73 33.29 -2.65
N THR A 260 -3.77 32.66 -1.48
CA THR A 260 -3.69 33.36 -0.19
C THR A 260 -2.43 34.21 -0.09
N PHE A 261 -1.27 33.66 -0.47
CA PHE A 261 0.00 34.41 -0.42
C PHE A 261 0.15 35.46 -1.54
N HIS A 262 -0.42 35.22 -2.72
CA HIS A 262 -0.41 36.20 -3.81
C HIS A 262 -1.31 37.40 -3.54
N THR A 263 -2.51 37.19 -3.01
CA THR A 263 -3.45 38.28 -2.67
C THR A 263 -2.92 39.18 -1.56
N GLN A 264 -2.12 38.64 -0.64
CA GLN A 264 -1.40 39.42 0.38
C GLN A 264 -0.25 40.27 -0.20
N SER A 265 0.26 39.92 -1.40
CA SER A 265 1.43 40.54 -2.06
C SER A 265 1.10 41.53 -3.20
N GLY A 266 -0.17 41.84 -3.47
CA GLY A 266 -0.57 42.77 -4.54
C GLY A 266 -0.26 44.26 -4.25
N PRO A 267 -0.32 45.17 -5.24
CA PRO A 267 -0.07 46.60 -5.04
C PRO A 267 -1.14 47.20 -4.13
N LYS A 268 -0.78 47.44 -2.87
CA LYS A 268 -1.64 48.09 -1.87
C LYS A 268 -1.48 49.62 -1.96
N LYS A 269 -2.61 50.34 -1.83
CA LYS A 269 -2.60 51.81 -1.67
C LYS A 269 -1.80 52.18 -0.41
N LEU A 270 -1.03 53.27 -0.47
CA LEU A 270 0.05 53.68 0.44
C LEU A 270 -0.28 53.84 1.95
N ASN A 271 -1.49 53.51 2.42
CA ASN A 271 -2.00 53.94 3.74
C ASN A 271 -2.42 52.81 4.68
N THR A 272 -2.09 51.54 4.40
CA THR A 272 -2.36 50.44 5.33
C THR A 272 -1.05 49.76 5.71
N THR A 273 -0.75 49.80 7.01
CA THR A 273 0.34 49.08 7.69
C THR A 273 0.48 47.67 7.14
N THR A 274 1.73 47.26 6.93
CA THR A 274 2.16 45.98 6.38
C THR A 274 1.57 44.79 7.14
N GLU A 275 0.46 44.21 6.65
CA GLU A 275 0.14 42.82 6.93
C GLU A 275 1.01 41.95 6.02
N THR A 276 2.25 41.73 6.45
CA THR A 276 3.07 40.59 6.03
C THR A 276 2.31 39.30 6.35
N SER A 277 2.44 38.25 5.52
CA SER A 277 1.96 36.92 5.88
C SER A 277 2.43 36.59 7.29
N SER A 278 1.53 36.10 8.15
CA SER A 278 1.91 35.85 9.54
C SER A 278 2.94 34.73 9.59
N MET A 279 3.86 34.77 10.55
CA MET A 279 4.89 33.75 10.68
C MET A 279 4.28 32.33 10.80
N GLY A 280 3.15 32.22 11.50
CA GLY A 280 2.38 30.97 11.58
C GLY A 280 1.95 30.44 10.22
N GLU A 281 1.49 31.30 9.31
CA GLU A 281 1.09 30.89 7.95
C GLU A 281 2.28 30.37 7.12
N ILE A 282 3.48 30.94 7.31
CA ILE A 282 4.70 30.50 6.62
C ILE A 282 5.14 29.14 7.13
N ILE A 283 5.14 28.96 8.46
CA ILE A 283 5.46 27.68 9.11
C ILE A 283 4.45 26.60 8.72
N ASP A 284 3.16 26.92 8.73
CA ASP A 284 2.11 26.01 8.30
C ASP A 284 2.26 25.61 6.82
N LEU A 285 2.71 26.53 5.96
CA LEU A 285 3.03 26.23 4.57
C LEU A 285 4.27 25.34 4.45
N LEU A 286 5.33 25.60 5.25
CA LEU A 286 6.54 24.78 5.30
C LEU A 286 6.20 23.32 5.65
N TYR A 287 5.49 23.08 6.76
CA TYR A 287 5.08 21.73 7.15
C TYR A 287 4.13 21.07 6.15
N TYR A 288 3.22 21.85 5.55
CA TYR A 288 2.34 21.32 4.52
C TYR A 288 3.10 20.84 3.28
N ILE A 289 4.11 21.61 2.82
CA ILE A 289 4.95 21.21 1.68
C ILE A 289 5.77 19.97 2.06
N LEU A 290 6.34 19.94 3.26
CA LEU A 290 7.10 18.79 3.74
C LEU A 290 6.26 17.52 3.76
N ASP A 291 5.09 17.56 4.39
CA ASP A 291 4.19 16.40 4.52
C ASP A 291 3.70 15.90 3.14
N LEU A 292 3.34 16.83 2.25
CA LEU A 292 2.94 16.51 0.88
C LEU A 292 4.09 15.84 0.11
N SER A 293 5.29 16.44 0.13
CA SER A 293 6.45 15.94 -0.60
C SER A 293 6.89 14.56 -0.08
N CYS A 294 6.98 14.40 1.25
CA CYS A 294 7.28 13.13 1.89
C CYS A 294 6.25 12.06 1.51
N THR A 295 4.95 12.34 1.65
CA THR A 295 3.89 11.38 1.38
C THR A 295 3.93 10.88 -0.07
N ILE A 296 4.08 11.79 -1.04
CA ILE A 296 4.16 11.41 -2.45
C ILE A 296 5.46 10.66 -2.75
N ASN A 297 6.60 11.07 -2.20
CA ASN A 297 7.87 10.35 -2.36
C ASN A 297 7.80 8.93 -1.79
N ARG A 298 7.21 8.74 -0.60
CA ARG A 298 6.99 7.40 -0.04
C ARG A 298 6.07 6.59 -0.93
N PHE A 299 4.99 7.17 -1.45
CA PHE A 299 4.11 6.51 -2.40
C PHE A 299 4.84 6.08 -3.68
N PHE A 300 5.63 6.97 -4.31
CA PHE A 300 6.42 6.65 -5.51
C PHE A 300 7.46 5.57 -5.27
N SER A 301 8.08 5.56 -4.10
CA SER A 301 9.01 4.50 -3.73
C SER A 301 8.35 3.12 -3.72
N VAL A 302 7.07 3.05 -3.34
CA VAL A 302 6.28 1.82 -3.26
C VAL A 302 5.62 1.48 -4.59
N TYR A 303 5.06 2.47 -5.29
CA TYR A 303 4.34 2.33 -6.55
C TYR A 303 4.90 3.30 -7.62
N PRO A 304 6.01 2.94 -8.30
CA PRO A 304 6.69 3.82 -9.26
C PRO A 304 5.83 4.25 -10.45
N GLN A 305 4.86 3.42 -10.86
CA GLN A 305 3.91 3.75 -11.93
C GLN A 305 3.05 4.98 -11.61
N GLY A 306 2.91 5.32 -10.33
CA GLY A 306 2.27 6.56 -9.89
C GLY A 306 2.93 7.81 -10.47
N ARG A 307 4.26 7.80 -10.69
CA ARG A 307 5.01 8.94 -11.24
C ARG A 307 4.48 9.38 -12.60
N ILE A 308 4.21 8.42 -13.48
CA ILE A 308 3.67 8.65 -14.82
C ILE A 308 2.28 9.31 -14.73
N ILE A 309 1.42 8.82 -13.82
CA ILE A 309 0.09 9.38 -13.61
C ILE A 309 0.19 10.83 -13.10
N PHE A 310 1.04 11.10 -12.11
CA PHE A 310 1.25 12.45 -11.58
C PHE A 310 1.82 13.41 -12.63
N PHE A 311 2.74 12.93 -13.47
CA PHE A 311 3.32 13.73 -14.54
C PHE A 311 2.28 14.12 -15.60
N HIS A 312 1.47 13.17 -16.07
CA HIS A 312 0.39 13.44 -17.03
C HIS A 312 -0.72 14.34 -16.48
N GLU A 313 -0.89 14.42 -15.17
CA GLU A 313 -1.80 15.37 -14.53
C GLU A 313 -1.10 16.72 -14.19
N ASP A 314 0.04 17.01 -14.81
CA ASP A 314 0.83 18.25 -14.66
C ASP A 314 1.18 18.61 -13.21
N PHE A 315 1.39 17.61 -12.37
CA PHE A 315 1.70 17.86 -10.95
C PHE A 315 3.05 18.57 -10.76
N HIS A 316 4.02 18.30 -11.64
CA HIS A 316 5.34 18.94 -11.63
C HIS A 316 5.25 20.47 -11.75
N LEU A 317 4.35 21.01 -12.58
CA LEU A 317 4.10 22.45 -12.69
C LEU A 317 3.56 23.02 -11.38
N THR A 318 2.67 22.29 -10.73
CA THR A 318 2.04 22.68 -9.46
C THR A 318 3.08 22.72 -8.34
N LEU A 319 4.01 21.76 -8.34
CA LEU A 319 5.10 21.68 -7.36
C LEU A 319 6.07 22.85 -7.49
N ILE A 320 6.48 23.19 -8.72
CA ILE A 320 7.33 24.37 -8.98
C ILE A 320 6.65 25.64 -8.48
N GLN A 321 5.39 25.87 -8.86
CA GLN A 321 4.65 27.08 -8.46
C GLN A 321 4.51 27.19 -6.94
N LEU A 322 4.20 26.08 -6.27
CA LEU A 322 4.08 26.01 -4.81
C LEU A 322 5.39 26.38 -4.13
N PHE A 323 6.48 25.70 -4.51
CA PHE A 323 7.75 25.86 -3.83
C PHE A 323 8.41 27.20 -4.15
N GLU A 324 8.30 27.70 -5.38
CA GLU A 324 8.74 29.04 -5.75
C GLU A 324 7.99 30.12 -4.96
N THR A 325 6.66 29.97 -4.78
CA THR A 325 5.85 30.87 -3.96
C THR A 325 6.32 30.84 -2.50
N PHE A 326 6.56 29.65 -1.96
CA PHE A 326 7.08 29.48 -0.61
C PHE A 326 8.45 30.13 -0.42
N LEU A 327 9.41 29.87 -1.31
CA LEU A 327 10.76 30.46 -1.24
C LEU A 327 10.71 32.00 -1.20
N ARG A 328 9.85 32.62 -2.00
CA ARG A 328 9.69 34.10 -2.00
C ARG A 328 9.22 34.64 -0.65
N VAL A 329 8.30 33.95 0.01
CA VAL A 329 7.75 34.38 1.30
C VAL A 329 8.74 34.06 2.43
N TYR A 330 9.40 32.91 2.37
CA TYR A 330 10.41 32.47 3.33
C TYR A 330 11.64 33.40 3.34
N GLU A 331 12.18 33.78 2.17
CA GLU A 331 13.28 34.75 2.05
C GLU A 331 12.95 36.10 2.70
N ARG A 332 11.71 36.58 2.55
CA ARG A 332 11.26 37.84 3.17
C ARG A 332 11.23 37.73 4.69
N ALA A 333 10.75 36.61 5.24
CA ALA A 333 10.72 36.40 6.68
C ALA A 333 12.13 36.22 7.28
N GLN A 334 13.09 35.69 6.51
CA GLN A 334 14.49 35.57 6.97
C GLN A 334 15.14 36.93 7.22
N GLN A 335 14.75 37.99 6.50
CA GLN A 335 15.27 39.34 6.70
C GLN A 335 14.94 39.91 8.09
N PHE A 336 13.90 39.38 8.75
CA PHE A 336 13.49 39.76 10.10
C PHE A 336 14.03 38.81 11.19
N ASN A 337 14.86 37.83 10.81
CA ASN A 337 15.49 36.84 11.70
C ASN A 337 14.50 35.95 12.48
N GLU A 338 13.25 35.80 12.00
CA GLU A 338 12.16 35.11 12.71
C GLU A 338 12.13 33.59 12.51
N ILE A 339 13.02 33.03 11.67
CA ILE A 339 12.94 31.62 11.21
C ILE A 339 14.14 30.73 11.57
N SER A 340 15.01 31.19 12.49
CA SER A 340 16.26 30.45 12.81
C SER A 340 16.02 29.03 13.31
N ASP A 341 14.90 28.78 13.99
CA ASP A 341 14.58 27.48 14.58
C ASP A 341 14.08 26.45 13.53
N TYR A 342 13.75 26.90 12.32
CA TYR A 342 13.14 26.06 11.27
C TYR A 342 14.08 25.77 10.10
N ILE A 343 15.36 26.14 10.19
CA ILE A 343 16.34 25.96 9.10
C ILE A 343 16.48 24.48 8.73
N GLU A 344 16.54 23.58 9.71
CA GLU A 344 16.68 22.14 9.46
C GLU A 344 15.46 21.59 8.71
N ILE A 345 14.26 21.95 9.17
CA ILE A 345 12.99 21.55 8.55
C ILE A 345 12.86 22.13 7.13
N PHE A 346 13.34 23.37 6.92
CA PHE A 346 13.41 23.98 5.60
C PHE A 346 14.33 23.21 4.66
N GLU A 347 15.53 22.83 5.10
CA GLU A 347 16.46 22.04 4.29
C GLU A 347 15.91 20.65 3.98
N GLU A 348 15.24 19.99 4.93
CA GLU A 348 14.53 18.72 4.69
C GLU A 348 13.39 18.89 3.67
N THR A 349 12.58 19.95 3.82
CA THR A 349 11.49 20.27 2.89
C THR A 349 12.01 20.54 1.48
N LYS A 350 13.12 21.28 1.38
CA LYS A 350 13.80 21.55 0.12
C LYS A 350 14.27 20.24 -0.51
N TYR A 351 14.96 19.39 0.24
CA TYR A 351 15.43 18.09 -0.25
C TYR A 351 14.29 17.19 -0.74
N GLU A 352 13.24 16.99 0.05
CA GLU A 352 12.12 16.11 -0.31
C GLU A 352 11.34 16.66 -1.52
N THR A 353 11.13 17.97 -1.60
CA THR A 353 10.43 18.63 -2.73
C THR A 353 11.23 18.56 -4.02
N ILE A 354 12.53 18.82 -3.95
CA ILE A 354 13.42 18.78 -5.12
C ILE A 354 13.61 17.33 -5.59
N THR A 355 13.71 16.37 -4.68
CA THR A 355 13.75 14.93 -5.00
C THR A 355 12.46 14.47 -5.68
N LEU A 356 11.30 14.91 -5.18
CA LEU A 356 10.00 14.61 -5.80
C LEU A 356 9.92 15.12 -7.24
N PHE A 357 10.36 16.35 -7.47
CA PHE A 357 10.41 16.92 -8.81
C PHE A 357 11.36 16.12 -9.73
N ASN A 358 12.56 15.80 -9.24
CA ASN A 358 13.54 15.04 -10.02
C ASN A 358 13.03 13.62 -10.36
N ASP A 359 12.35 12.94 -9.44
CA ASP A 359 11.76 11.61 -9.67
C ASP A 359 10.68 11.64 -10.77
N LEU A 360 9.86 12.69 -10.80
CA LEU A 360 8.88 12.94 -11.86
C LEU A 360 9.55 13.17 -13.21
N LEU A 361 10.60 14.00 -13.24
CA LEU A 361 11.36 14.29 -14.44
C LEU A 361 12.06 13.03 -14.97
N ALA A 362 12.82 12.31 -14.14
CA ALA A 362 13.58 11.14 -14.54
C ALA A 362 12.69 10.02 -15.10
N SER A 363 11.61 9.68 -14.38
CA SER A 363 10.77 8.53 -14.75
C SER A 363 9.91 8.78 -15.99
N CYS A 364 9.53 10.04 -16.26
CA CYS A 364 8.61 10.36 -17.36
C CYS A 364 9.34 10.83 -18.60
N CYS A 365 10.50 11.48 -18.44
CA CYS A 365 11.25 12.08 -19.54
C CYS A 365 12.51 11.29 -19.88
N ILE A 366 13.31 10.90 -18.89
CA ILE A 366 14.62 10.30 -19.15
C ILE A 366 14.47 8.81 -19.47
N ASP A 367 13.69 8.08 -18.68
CA ASP A 367 13.44 6.66 -18.91
C ASP A 367 12.70 6.42 -20.24
N SER A 368 11.76 7.31 -20.62
CA SER A 368 11.05 7.21 -21.90
C SER A 368 11.97 7.47 -23.10
N LEU A 369 12.88 8.45 -22.98
CA LEU A 369 13.90 8.72 -24.00
C LEU A 369 14.87 7.55 -24.22
N LEU A 370 15.29 6.90 -23.14
CA LEU A 370 16.21 5.74 -23.20
C LEU A 370 15.54 4.49 -23.78
N ASN A 371 14.23 4.33 -23.59
CA ASN A 371 13.49 3.14 -24.02
C ASN A 371 12.94 3.22 -25.47
N ASN A 372 13.28 4.26 -26.25
CA ASN A 372 12.96 4.45 -27.68
C ASN A 372 11.48 4.57 -28.08
N ASP A 373 10.53 4.67 -27.16
CA ASP A 373 9.12 4.93 -27.49
C ASP A 373 8.87 6.45 -27.67
N ASN A 374 8.34 6.86 -28.83
CA ASN A 374 7.92 8.24 -29.16
C ASN A 374 8.91 9.38 -28.81
N LYS A 375 10.11 9.36 -29.42
CA LYS A 375 11.18 10.34 -29.15
C LYS A 375 10.80 11.82 -29.32
N SER A 376 9.99 12.20 -30.30
CA SER A 376 9.76 13.62 -30.63
C SER A 376 8.84 14.33 -29.63
N GLU A 377 7.74 13.70 -29.23
CA GLU A 377 6.75 14.28 -28.30
C GLU A 377 7.32 14.41 -26.89
N ASN A 378 8.13 13.44 -26.47
CA ASN A 378 8.83 13.48 -25.19
C ASN A 378 9.87 14.62 -25.11
N VAL A 379 10.53 14.95 -26.23
CA VAL A 379 11.54 16.03 -26.27
C VAL A 379 10.91 17.40 -26.12
N GLU A 380 9.78 17.66 -26.76
CA GLU A 380 9.08 18.94 -26.62
C GLU A 380 8.61 19.17 -25.18
N SER A 381 8.08 18.13 -24.53
CA SER A 381 7.71 18.19 -23.10
C SER A 381 8.91 18.52 -22.21
N ILE A 382 10.08 17.96 -22.49
CA ILE A 382 11.32 18.21 -21.73
C ILE A 382 11.79 19.65 -21.93
N ILE A 383 11.79 20.14 -23.16
CA ILE A 383 12.18 21.51 -23.51
C ILE A 383 11.27 22.51 -22.80
N ASN A 384 9.96 22.22 -22.73
CA ASN A 384 9.01 23.05 -21.99
C ASN A 384 9.34 23.10 -20.49
N ILE A 385 9.73 21.97 -19.90
CA ILE A 385 10.15 21.93 -18.48
C ILE A 385 11.45 22.71 -18.27
N PHE A 386 12.46 22.57 -19.14
CA PHE A 386 13.70 23.34 -19.03
C PHE A 386 13.43 24.85 -19.11
N SER A 387 12.56 25.26 -20.03
CA SER A 387 12.18 26.66 -20.20
C SER A 387 11.44 27.20 -18.96
N LEU A 388 10.58 26.38 -18.34
CA LEU A 388 9.93 26.72 -17.09
C LEU A 388 10.92 26.86 -15.93
N LEU A 389 11.86 25.92 -15.79
CA LEU A 389 12.89 25.96 -14.73
C LEU A 389 13.75 27.22 -14.82
N ILE A 390 14.12 27.64 -16.03
CA ILE A 390 14.89 28.88 -16.22
C ILE A 390 14.11 30.13 -15.84
N THR A 391 12.79 30.10 -16.03
CA THR A 391 11.92 31.20 -15.63
C THR A 391 11.84 31.30 -14.11
N GLU A 392 11.74 30.17 -13.41
CA GLU A 392 11.61 30.10 -11.95
C GLU A 392 12.96 29.91 -11.25
N LYS A 393 13.71 31.02 -11.18
CA LYS A 393 15.12 31.04 -10.75
C LYS A 393 15.38 30.58 -9.31
N ARG A 394 14.45 30.76 -8.36
CA ARG A 394 14.67 30.31 -6.97
C ARG A 394 14.55 28.80 -6.89
N PHE A 395 13.51 28.25 -7.52
CA PHE A 395 13.34 26.82 -7.65
C PHE A 395 14.55 26.18 -8.34
N LEU A 396 15.02 26.76 -9.46
CA LEU A 396 16.20 26.27 -10.16
C LEU A 396 17.46 26.30 -9.29
N ALA A 397 17.69 27.37 -8.53
CA ALA A 397 18.82 27.43 -7.62
C ALA A 397 18.74 26.37 -6.51
N ALA A 398 17.54 26.12 -5.96
CA ALA A 398 17.32 25.05 -4.99
C ALA A 398 17.50 23.65 -5.60
N TYR A 399 17.11 23.47 -6.86
CA TYR A 399 17.32 22.24 -7.61
C TYR A 399 18.82 21.92 -7.75
N GLU A 400 19.62 22.94 -8.10
CA GLU A 400 21.07 22.85 -8.30
C GLU A 400 21.89 22.56 -7.03
N ASP A 401 21.29 22.68 -5.84
CA ASP A 401 21.91 22.22 -4.61
C ASP A 401 22.11 20.70 -4.62
N TYR A 402 21.15 19.95 -5.18
CA TYR A 402 21.09 18.48 -5.12
C TYR A 402 21.31 17.78 -6.46
N PHE A 403 20.78 18.34 -7.55
CA PHE A 403 20.85 17.76 -8.90
C PHE A 403 21.55 18.73 -9.86
N ASN A 404 21.92 18.28 -11.06
CA ASN A 404 22.61 19.12 -12.07
C ASN A 404 21.79 19.13 -13.36
N LEU A 405 21.13 20.26 -13.66
CA LEU A 405 20.29 20.39 -14.83
C LEU A 405 21.11 20.32 -16.13
N CYS A 406 22.33 20.85 -16.14
CA CYS A 406 23.21 20.81 -17.31
C CYS A 406 23.57 19.37 -17.72
N GLU A 407 23.76 18.46 -16.76
CA GLU A 407 23.98 17.04 -17.05
C GLU A 407 22.76 16.40 -17.73
N ILE A 408 21.56 16.80 -17.34
CA ILE A 408 20.31 16.33 -17.97
C ILE A 408 20.16 16.89 -19.38
N ILE A 409 20.45 18.19 -19.57
CA ILE A 409 20.44 18.83 -20.89
C ILE A 409 21.43 18.14 -21.83
N ASP A 410 22.65 17.87 -21.36
CA ASP A 410 23.68 17.16 -22.11
C ASP A 410 23.23 15.75 -22.50
N LEU A 411 22.56 15.04 -21.59
CA LEU A 411 22.00 13.71 -21.85
C LEU A 411 20.92 13.77 -22.93
N VAL A 412 20.00 14.73 -22.84
CA VAL A 412 18.92 14.93 -23.83
C VAL A 412 19.51 15.27 -25.19
N HIS A 413 20.49 16.18 -25.25
CA HIS A 413 21.17 16.53 -26.50
C HIS A 413 21.86 15.31 -27.13
N GLN A 414 22.59 14.51 -26.34
CA GLN A 414 23.26 13.30 -26.83
C GLN A 414 22.28 12.23 -27.33
N THR A 415 21.12 12.11 -26.70
CA THR A 415 20.15 11.04 -27.00
C THR A 415 19.24 11.40 -28.18
N THR A 416 18.96 12.69 -28.38
CA THR A 416 17.92 13.16 -29.31
C THR A 416 18.48 13.92 -30.50
N GLY A 417 19.61 14.61 -30.34
CA GLY A 417 20.19 15.50 -31.35
C GLY A 417 19.29 16.68 -31.75
N LEU A 418 18.19 16.93 -31.01
CA LEU A 418 17.18 17.94 -31.34
C LEU A 418 17.44 19.30 -30.70
N LEU A 419 18.30 19.36 -29.68
CA LEU A 419 18.75 20.61 -29.07
C LEU A 419 19.95 21.15 -29.85
N ASP A 420 19.87 22.38 -30.34
CA ASP A 420 21.01 23.06 -30.97
C ASP A 420 21.97 23.66 -29.92
N ASP A 421 23.18 24.01 -30.36
CA ASP A 421 24.22 24.56 -29.47
C ASP A 421 23.79 25.90 -28.83
N GLN A 422 22.95 26.69 -29.50
CA GLN A 422 22.46 27.99 -29.00
C GLN A 422 21.45 27.79 -27.86
N GLN A 423 20.57 26.79 -27.98
CA GLN A 423 19.64 26.40 -26.93
C GLN A 423 20.38 25.90 -25.70
N ILE A 424 21.42 25.06 -25.87
CA ILE A 424 22.23 24.58 -24.75
C ILE A 424 22.94 25.74 -24.05
N GLU A 425 23.52 26.68 -24.80
CA GLU A 425 24.16 27.86 -24.25
C GLU A 425 23.15 28.73 -23.46
N PHE A 426 21.97 28.97 -24.04
CA PHE A 426 20.87 29.67 -23.38
C PHE A 426 20.48 28.98 -22.07
N TYR A 427 20.32 27.66 -22.08
CA TYR A 427 19.92 26.94 -20.88
C TYR A 427 21.01 27.00 -19.78
N THR A 428 22.25 26.80 -20.19
CA THR A 428 23.42 26.84 -19.30
C THR A 428 23.59 28.21 -18.67
N ASP A 429 23.41 29.29 -19.42
CA ASP A 429 23.51 30.64 -18.90
C ASP A 429 22.37 31.00 -17.96
N GLY A 430 21.15 30.49 -18.23
CA GLY A 430 20.03 30.58 -17.30
C GLY A 430 20.34 29.94 -15.94
N VAL A 431 20.93 28.74 -15.94
CA VAL A 431 21.38 28.05 -14.71
C VAL A 431 22.42 28.87 -13.96
N LYS A 432 23.45 29.38 -14.64
CA LYS A 432 24.47 30.24 -14.01
C LYS A 432 23.83 31.46 -13.35
N GLN A 433 22.92 32.14 -14.06
CA GLN A 433 22.26 33.33 -13.55
C GLN A 433 21.40 33.02 -12.30
N ALA A 434 20.70 31.90 -12.28
CA ALA A 434 19.93 31.47 -11.11
C ALA A 434 20.84 31.22 -9.90
N ILE A 435 21.97 30.52 -10.09
CA ILE A 435 22.93 30.22 -9.01
C ILE A 435 23.65 31.48 -8.51
N GLU A 436 23.99 32.42 -9.39
CA GLU A 436 24.60 33.68 -8.97
C GLU A 436 23.68 34.47 -8.02
N VAL A 437 22.39 34.56 -8.36
CA VAL A 437 21.41 35.36 -7.60
C VAL A 437 20.94 34.63 -6.34
N TYR A 438 20.56 33.35 -6.44
CA TYR A 438 19.86 32.60 -5.38
C TYR A 438 20.62 31.38 -4.85
N GLY A 439 21.73 30.97 -5.49
CA GLY A 439 22.43 29.74 -5.15
C GLY A 439 23.16 29.78 -3.80
N THR A 440 23.21 28.62 -3.15
CA THR A 440 23.97 28.44 -1.90
C THR A 440 25.48 28.56 -2.13
N PRO A 441 26.28 28.80 -1.07
CA PRO A 441 27.74 28.79 -1.17
C PRO A 441 28.34 27.48 -1.69
N SER A 442 27.61 26.36 -1.53
CA SER A 442 27.99 25.05 -2.09
C SER A 442 27.80 25.03 -3.61
N CYS A 443 26.64 25.48 -4.08
CA CYS A 443 26.32 25.55 -5.50
C CYS A 443 27.24 26.52 -6.27
N LYS A 444 27.55 27.68 -5.68
CA LYS A 444 28.50 28.65 -6.23
C LYS A 444 29.93 28.09 -6.38
N ARG A 445 30.35 27.16 -5.51
CA ARG A 445 31.65 26.45 -5.62
C ARG A 445 31.65 25.41 -6.74
N LYS A 446 30.55 24.67 -6.96
CA LYS A 446 30.41 23.75 -8.10
C LYS A 446 30.60 24.48 -9.44
N LEU A 447 30.06 25.69 -9.58
CA LEU A 447 30.23 26.50 -10.79
C LEU A 447 31.70 26.84 -11.10
N THR A 448 32.51 27.06 -10.05
CA THR A 448 33.95 27.35 -10.21
C THR A 448 34.78 26.11 -10.55
N SER A 449 34.36 24.90 -10.18
CA SER A 449 35.05 23.64 -10.52
C SER A 449 34.68 23.10 -11.91
N VAL A 450 33.50 23.42 -12.43
CA VAL A 450 33.10 23.04 -13.81
C VAL A 450 34.00 23.70 -14.86
N LYS A 451 34.50 24.93 -14.60
CA LYS A 451 35.51 25.58 -15.46
C LYS A 451 36.81 24.78 -15.64
N THR A 452 37.12 23.86 -14.72
CA THR A 452 38.31 22.99 -14.79
C THR A 452 38.03 21.58 -15.35
N SER A 453 36.75 21.19 -15.50
CA SER A 453 36.34 19.81 -15.84
C SER A 453 35.94 19.60 -17.31
N VAL A 454 35.90 20.64 -18.15
CA VAL A 454 35.58 20.55 -19.59
C VAL A 454 36.54 19.63 -20.38
N ARG A 455 37.59 19.07 -19.75
CA ARG A 455 38.60 18.22 -20.41
C ARG A 455 38.54 16.72 -20.17
N LYS A 456 37.57 16.14 -19.44
CA LYS A 456 37.48 14.67 -19.31
C LYS A 456 36.05 14.17 -19.31
N LYS A 457 35.51 13.83 -20.49
CA LYS A 457 34.37 12.92 -20.63
C LYS A 457 34.87 11.47 -20.56
N THR A 458 34.29 10.67 -19.66
CA THR A 458 33.66 9.36 -19.91
C THR A 458 33.34 8.69 -18.58
N ALA A 459 32.05 8.44 -18.35
CA ALA A 459 31.41 7.44 -17.46
C ALA A 459 30.22 8.06 -16.71
N VAL A 460 29.10 8.26 -17.41
CA VAL A 460 27.82 8.61 -16.81
C VAL A 460 26.82 7.51 -17.18
N SER A 461 26.70 6.53 -16.31
CA SER A 461 25.58 5.57 -16.37
C SER A 461 25.17 5.03 -14.99
N ALA A 462 25.92 5.31 -13.92
CA ALA A 462 25.62 4.81 -12.57
C ALA A 462 25.26 5.89 -11.54
N SER A 463 25.63 7.16 -11.75
CA SER A 463 25.37 8.26 -10.81
C SER A 463 23.97 8.88 -10.96
N PHE A 464 23.30 8.65 -12.10
CA PHE A 464 22.02 9.29 -12.44
C PHE A 464 20.81 8.76 -11.64
N LEU A 465 20.95 7.59 -11.00
CA LEU A 465 19.85 6.89 -10.33
C LEU A 465 19.78 7.11 -8.81
N GLY A 466 20.63 7.96 -8.22
CA GLY A 466 20.52 8.34 -6.80
C GLY A 466 20.55 7.18 -5.79
N LEU A 467 20.97 5.98 -6.19
CA LEU A 467 21.17 4.85 -5.29
C LEU A 467 22.59 4.89 -4.74
N GLN A 468 22.82 5.69 -3.70
CA GLN A 468 23.69 5.37 -2.55
C GLN A 468 23.81 6.53 -1.55
N CYS A 469 23.13 6.41 -0.41
CA CYS A 469 23.79 6.21 0.88
C CYS A 469 22.72 6.04 1.97
N GLU A 470 22.43 4.78 2.32
CA GLU A 470 22.14 4.46 3.71
C GLU A 470 23.36 4.93 4.51
N LYS A 471 23.21 6.03 5.26
CA LYS A 471 24.08 6.31 6.39
C LYS A 471 23.31 5.97 7.65
N THR A 472 23.68 4.80 8.18
CA THR A 472 23.74 4.46 9.60
C THR A 472 23.69 5.67 10.52
N ILE A 473 22.63 5.75 11.34
CA ILE A 473 22.70 5.75 12.81
C ILE A 473 21.54 4.89 13.32
#